data_AF-A0A9N9EQA3-F1
#
_entry.id   AF-A0A9N9EQA3-F1
#
_cell.length_a   1.000
_cell.length_b   1.000
_cell.length_c   1.000
_cell.angle_alpha   90.00
_cell.angle_beta   90.00
_cell.angle_gamma   90.00
#
_symmetry.space_group_name_H-M   'P 1'
#
loop_
_entity.id
_entity.type
_entity.pdbx_description
1 polymer ?
#
loop_
_entity_poly.entity_id
_entity_poly.type
_entity_poly.pdbx_seq_one_letter_code
_entity_poly.pdbx_strand_id
1 'polypeptide(L)' 'AGITGLRRAESLNDDPIFIEAIANIAKDHLLSGKVMSTQLKLRCPKCNKDVCQRARDFFENQII' A
#
# COMPACT_ATOMS: atom_id res chain seq x y z
N ALA A 1 19.44 14.15 35.62
CA ALA A 1 19.72 14.73 34.28
C ALA A 1 18.84 14.01 33.25
N GLY A 2 18.34 14.72 32.23
CA GLY A 2 17.37 14.22 31.23
C GLY A 2 18.01 13.89 29.88
N ILE A 3 17.20 13.38 28.94
CA ILE A 3 17.63 12.98 27.59
C ILE A 3 18.07 14.21 26.78
N THR A 4 19.20 14.07 26.08
CA THR A 4 19.72 15.04 25.10
C THR A 4 19.89 14.38 23.74
N GLY A 5 19.56 15.07 22.66
CA GLY A 5 19.84 14.59 21.29
C GLY A 5 18.74 13.73 20.65
N LEU A 6 17.53 13.70 21.19
CA LEU A 6 16.37 13.12 20.51
C LEU A 6 16.10 13.90 19.22
N ARG A 7 16.14 13.19 18.08
CA ARG A 7 15.83 13.74 16.75
C ARG A 7 14.90 12.79 16.01
N ARG A 8 14.14 13.35 15.06
CA ARG A 8 13.31 12.61 14.12
C ARG A 8 13.97 12.69 12.75
N ALA A 9 13.98 11.58 12.02
CA ALA A 9 14.38 11.61 10.61
C ALA A 9 13.42 12.50 9.80
N GLU A 10 13.93 13.08 8.71
CA GLU A 10 13.09 13.79 7.77
C GLU A 10 12.05 12.86 7.14
N SER A 11 10.90 13.43 6.78
CA SER A 11 9.89 12.72 6.02
C SER A 11 10.37 12.52 4.58
N LEU A 12 9.85 11.52 3.87
CA LEU A 12 10.30 11.16 2.53
C LEU A 12 10.12 12.28 1.49
N ASN A 13 9.07 13.11 1.63
CA ASN A 13 8.83 14.34 0.86
C ASN A 13 9.12 14.19 -0.65
N ASP A 14 10.07 14.98 -1.15
CA ASP A 14 10.55 15.10 -2.53
C ASP A 14 11.86 14.34 -2.76
N ASP A 15 12.20 13.37 -1.91
CA ASP A 15 13.37 12.53 -2.08
C ASP A 15 13.32 11.81 -3.46
N PRO A 16 14.35 11.99 -4.31
CA PRO A 16 14.30 11.47 -5.67
C PRO A 16 14.27 9.93 -5.73
N ILE A 17 14.86 9.25 -4.75
CA ILE A 17 14.83 7.78 -4.65
C ILE A 17 13.41 7.34 -4.28
N PHE A 18 12.72 8.07 -3.40
CA PHE A 18 11.34 7.77 -3.07
C PHE A 18 10.39 7.93 -4.26
N ILE A 19 10.58 8.99 -5.06
CA ILE A 19 9.80 9.22 -6.28
C ILE A 19 10.05 8.09 -7.29
N GLU A 20 11.31 7.70 -7.50
CA GLU A 20 11.67 6.57 -8.37
C GLU A 20 11.05 5.25 -7.86
N ALA A 21 11.05 5.02 -6.56
CA ALA A 21 10.43 3.83 -5.97
C ALA A 21 8.93 3.74 -6.25
N ILE A 22 8.20 4.86 -6.16
CA ILE A 22 6.76 4.91 -6.52
C ILE A 22 6.57 4.57 -8.00
N ALA A 23 7.41 5.12 -8.89
CA ALA A 23 7.34 4.84 -10.32
C ALA A 23 7.59 3.34 -10.61
N ASN A 24 8.56 2.74 -9.92
CA ASN A 24 8.86 1.31 -10.06
C ASN A 24 7.71 0.43 -9.55
N ILE A 25 7.06 0.77 -8.43
CA ILE A 25 5.88 0.05 -7.94
C ILE A 25 4.76 0.05 -8.99
N ALA A 26 4.48 1.19 -9.63
CA ALA A 26 3.47 1.28 -10.67
C ALA A 26 3.84 0.45 -11.92
N LYS A 27 5.09 0.56 -12.38
CA LYS A 27 5.62 -0.23 -13.51
C LYS A 27 5.49 -1.73 -13.25
N ASP A 28 5.95 -2.20 -12.10
CA ASP A 28 5.93 -3.61 -11.75
C ASP A 28 4.50 -4.13 -11.60
N HIS A 29 3.59 -3.32 -11.07
CA HIS A 29 2.17 -3.67 -10.99
C HIS A 29 1.56 -3.86 -12.38
N LEU A 30 1.78 -2.92 -13.31
CA LEU A 30 1.30 -3.00 -14.69
C LEU A 30 1.84 -4.23 -15.42
N LEU A 31 3.13 -4.55 -15.23
CA LEU A 31 3.77 -5.72 -15.83
C LEU A 31 3.33 -7.05 -15.20
N SER A 32 2.87 -7.02 -13.94
CA SER A 32 2.52 -8.25 -13.22
C SER A 32 1.23 -8.92 -13.70
N GLY A 33 0.35 -8.20 -14.41
CA GLY A 33 -0.98 -8.69 -14.78
C GLY A 33 -1.86 -9.04 -13.58
N LYS A 34 -1.58 -8.49 -12.39
CA LYS A 34 -2.38 -8.70 -11.18
C LYS A 34 -3.21 -7.46 -10.90
N VAL A 35 -4.50 -7.65 -10.58
CA VAL A 35 -5.41 -6.57 -10.15
C VAL A 35 -5.25 -6.15 -8.70
N MET A 36 -4.68 -7.01 -7.85
CA MET A 36 -4.55 -6.76 -6.42
C MET A 36 -3.46 -7.62 -5.78
N SER A 37 -3.04 -7.26 -4.56
CA SER A 37 -2.19 -8.11 -3.73
C SER A 37 -2.95 -9.31 -3.17
N THR A 38 -2.23 -10.36 -2.78
CA THR A 38 -2.83 -11.53 -2.11
C THR A 38 -3.42 -11.15 -0.75
N GLN A 39 -2.82 -10.19 -0.04
CA GLN A 39 -3.29 -9.73 1.27
C GLN A 39 -4.63 -8.98 1.18
N LEU A 40 -4.91 -8.26 0.09
CA LEU A 40 -6.17 -7.53 -0.03
C LEU A 40 -7.37 -8.48 -0.01
N LYS A 41 -7.22 -9.74 -0.42
CA LYS A 41 -8.28 -10.76 -0.32
C LYS A 41 -8.70 -11.06 1.13
N LEU A 42 -7.82 -10.83 2.10
CA LEU A 42 -8.10 -11.09 3.51
C LEU A 42 -8.80 -9.91 4.18
N ARG A 43 -9.86 -10.18 4.93
CA ARG A 43 -10.49 -9.20 5.83
C ARG A 43 -9.83 -9.24 7.21
N CYS A 44 -9.90 -8.11 7.92
CA CYS A 44 -9.52 -8.08 9.33
C CYS A 44 -10.39 -9.08 10.12
N PRO A 45 -9.84 -9.79 11.13
CA PRO A 45 -10.55 -10.87 11.83
C PRO A 45 -11.90 -10.49 12.44
N LYS A 46 -12.09 -9.22 12.82
CA LYS A 46 -13.34 -8.70 13.42
C LYS A 46 -14.01 -7.62 12.56
N CYS A 47 -13.76 -7.64 11.25
CA CYS A 47 -14.33 -6.64 10.35
C CYS A 47 -15.87 -6.75 10.32
N ASN A 48 -16.58 -5.67 10.65
CA ASN A 48 -18.04 -5.58 10.61
C ASN A 48 -18.56 -4.63 9.53
N LYS A 49 -17.72 -4.33 8.52
CA LYS A 49 -18.03 -3.38 7.45
C LYS A 49 -18.17 -4.11 6.12
N ASP A 50 -19.39 -4.19 5.61
CA ASP A 50 -19.67 -4.90 4.35
C ASP A 50 -19.02 -4.22 3.14
N VAL A 51 -18.82 -2.91 3.20
CA VAL A 51 -18.03 -2.15 2.22
C VAL A 51 -16.62 -2.69 2.03
N CYS A 52 -16.01 -3.27 3.08
CA CYS A 52 -14.70 -3.88 2.97
C CYS A 52 -14.72 -5.14 2.11
N GLN A 53 -15.76 -5.98 2.21
CA GLN A 53 -15.90 -7.14 1.32
C GLN A 53 -16.18 -6.68 -0.11
N ARG A 54 -17.14 -5.76 -0.29
CA ARG A 54 -17.50 -5.26 -1.62
C ARG A 54 -16.32 -4.66 -2.39
N ALA A 55 -15.43 -3.92 -1.71
CA ALA A 55 -14.23 -3.39 -2.34
C ALA A 55 -13.26 -4.49 -2.81
N ARG A 56 -13.14 -5.59 -2.05
CA ARG A 56 -12.30 -6.74 -2.43
C ARG A 56 -12.89 -7.46 -3.65
N ASP A 57 -14.18 -7.75 -3.59
CA ASP A 57 -14.92 -8.38 -4.68
C ASP A 57 -14.82 -7.53 -5.96
N PHE A 58 -14.87 -6.20 -5.81
CA PHE A 58 -14.69 -5.29 -6.94
C PHE A 58 -13.33 -5.51 -7.64
N PHE A 59 -12.22 -5.49 -6.89
CA PHE A 59 -10.90 -5.68 -7.50
C PHE A 59 -10.68 -7.10 -8.01
N GLU A 60 -11.19 -8.12 -7.32
CA GLU A 60 -10.99 -9.53 -7.71
C GLU A 60 -11.73 -9.90 -9.02
N ASN A 61 -12.85 -9.23 -9.31
CA ASN A 61 -13.66 -9.48 -10.50
C ASN A 61 -13.33 -8.57 -11.70
N GLN A 62 -12.23 -7.81 -11.67
CA GLN A 62 -11.79 -7.04 -12.82
C GLN A 62 -11.30 -7.96 -13.95
N ILE A 63 -11.61 -7.59 -15.20
CA ILE A 63 -11.08 -8.26 -16.39
C ILE A 63 -9.79 -7.52 -16.79
N ILE A 64 -8.69 -8.26 -16.88
CA ILE A 64 -7.37 -7.76 -17.34
C ILE A 64 -7.06 -8.41 -18.68
#